data_AF-A0A1Q8QWU6-F1
#
_entry.id   AF-A0A1Q8QWU6-F1
#
_cell.length_a   1.000
_cell.length_b   1.000
_cell.length_c   1.000
_cell.angle_alpha   90.00
_cell.angle_beta   90.00
_cell.angle_gamma   90.00
#
_symmetry.space_group_name_H-M   'P 1'
#
loop_
_entity.id
_entity.type
_entity.pdbx_description
1 polymer ?
#
loop_
_entity_poly.entity_id
_entity_poly.type
_entity_poly.pdbx_seq_one_letter_code
_entity_poly.pdbx_strand_id
1 'polypeptide(L)' 'MVIPQLRYHQVAYKLSEESTVEREFGALLGIRDHYPKYVVTMEDFWQDNIEGVKHKNIAEFLLMDEY' A
#
# COMPACT_ATOMS: atom_id res chain seq x y z
N MET A 1 2.98 -9.68 -26.86
CA MET A 1 2.72 -8.41 -26.16
C MET A 1 2.95 -8.67 -24.68
N VAL A 2 3.99 -8.08 -24.09
CA VAL A 2 4.24 -8.18 -22.64
C VAL A 2 3.46 -7.05 -21.98
N ILE A 3 2.53 -7.38 -21.08
CA ILE A 3 1.83 -6.36 -20.29
C ILE A 3 2.79 -5.95 -19.16
N PRO A 4 3.16 -4.66 -19.05
CA PRO A 4 4.01 -4.21 -17.96
C PRO A 4 3.30 -4.40 -16.62
N GLN A 5 4.00 -5.02 -15.67
CA GLN A 5 3.54 -5.23 -14.31
C GLN A 5 3.86 -3.99 -13.47
N LEU A 6 3.07 -2.92 -13.64
CA LEU A 6 3.22 -1.70 -12.84
C LEU A 6 2.52 -1.88 -11.48
N ARG A 7 3.20 -1.49 -10.40
CA ARG A 7 2.69 -1.53 -9.03
C ARG A 7 3.19 -0.30 -8.28
N TYR A 8 2.37 0.21 -7.37
CA TYR A 8 2.68 1.37 -6.55
C TYR A 8 2.83 0.98 -5.09
N HIS A 9 3.85 1.54 -4.44
CA HIS A 9 4.16 1.26 -3.05
C HIS A 9 4.46 2.58 -2.35
N GLN A 10 3.74 2.81 -1.25
CA GLN A 10 4.04 3.84 -0.29
C GLN A 10 4.55 3.15 0.98
N VAL A 11 5.63 3.65 1.58
CA VAL A 11 6.31 2.96 2.70
C VAL A 11 6.44 3.91 3.87
N ALA A 12 6.01 3.47 5.05
CA ALA A 12 6.09 4.24 6.29
C ALA A 12 6.47 3.35 7.47
N TYR A 13 7.05 3.91 8.52
CA TYR A 13 7.35 3.13 9.74
C TYR A 13 6.07 2.74 10.48
N LYS A 14 5.16 3.70 10.70
CA LYS A 14 3.89 3.56 11.44
C LYS A 14 2.83 4.51 10.87
N LEU A 15 1.55 4.22 11.14
CA LEU A 15 0.39 5.03 10.79
C LEU A 15 -0.27 5.62 12.04
N SER A 16 0.55 6.21 12.91
CA SER A 16 0.13 6.58 14.26
C SER A 16 -0.75 7.83 14.36
N GLU A 17 -0.83 8.62 13.29
CA GLU A 17 -1.67 9.83 13.22
C GLU A 17 -2.52 9.81 11.96
N GLU A 18 -3.74 10.36 12.05
CA GLU A 18 -4.67 10.50 10.92
C GLU A 18 -4.02 11.25 9.74
N SER A 19 -3.25 12.31 10.03
CA SER A 19 -2.48 13.06 9.04
C SER A 19 -1.49 12.19 8.25
N THR A 20 -0.92 11.16 8.89
CA THR A 20 0.00 10.23 8.25
C THR A 20 -0.77 9.24 7.39
N VAL A 21 -1.92 8.76 7.87
CA VAL A 21 -2.84 7.92 7.07
C VAL A 21 -3.27 8.66 5.81
N GLU A 22 -3.78 9.88 5.93
CA GLU A 22 -4.21 10.70 4.80
C GLU A 22 -3.08 10.92 3.79
N ARG A 23 -1.86 11.19 4.26
CA ARG A 23 -0.70 11.38 3.39
C ARG A 23 -0.32 10.11 2.64
N GLU A 24 -0.18 8.99 3.33
CA GLU A 24 0.31 7.75 2.71
C GLU A 24 -0.74 7.13 1.77
N PHE A 25 -2.02 7.15 2.16
CA PHE A 25 -3.09 6.63 1.30
C PHE A 25 -3.48 7.62 0.21
N GLY A 26 -3.61 8.91 0.53
CA GLY A 26 -4.01 9.96 -0.42
C GLY A 26 -3.09 10.07 -1.63
N ALA A 27 -1.78 9.86 -1.44
CA ALA A 27 -0.82 9.81 -2.54
C ALA A 27 -1.17 8.73 -3.58
N LEU A 28 -1.67 7.57 -3.13
CA LEU A 28 -2.05 6.44 -3.98
C LEU A 28 -3.47 6.59 -4.55
N LEU A 29 -4.40 7.15 -3.79
CA LEU A 29 -5.77 7.43 -4.23
C LEU A 29 -5.84 8.48 -5.36
N GLY A 30 -4.85 9.38 -5.43
CA GLY A 30 -4.72 10.33 -6.53
C GLY A 30 -4.41 9.68 -7.89
N ILE A 31 -3.98 8.42 -7.92
CA ILE A 31 -3.56 7.72 -9.14
C ILE A 31 -4.77 7.02 -9.77
N ARG A 32 -5.25 7.57 -10.89
CA ARG A 32 -6.46 7.12 -11.60
C ARG A 32 -6.19 5.97 -12.57
N ASP A 33 -5.73 4.84 -12.04
CA ASP A 33 -5.61 3.57 -12.77
C ASP A 33 -6.00 2.37 -11.90
N HIS A 34 -5.96 1.17 -12.48
CA HIS A 34 -6.29 -0.08 -11.79
C HIS A 34 -5.06 -0.93 -11.45
N TYR A 35 -3.85 -0.38 -11.53
CA TYR A 35 -2.66 -1.11 -11.10
C TYR A 35 -2.67 -1.32 -9.58
N PRO A 36 -2.09 -2.42 -9.06
CA PRO A 36 -2.05 -2.69 -7.63
C PRO A 36 -1.33 -1.58 -6.84
N LYS A 37 -1.89 -1.21 -5.68
CA LYS A 37 -1.42 -0.13 -4.81
C LYS A 37 -1.30 -0.66 -3.39
N TYR A 38 -0.16 -0.39 -2.74
CA TYR A 38 0.12 -0.87 -1.39
C TYR A 38 0.68 0.24 -0.51
N VAL A 39 0.22 0.30 0.74
CA VAL A 39 0.90 0.98 1.84
C VAL A 39 1.60 -0.09 2.68
N VAL A 40 2.93 -0.03 2.78
CA VAL A 40 3.75 -1.01 3.51
C VAL A 40 4.26 -0.38 4.80
N THR A 41 4.07 -1.06 5.94
CA THR A 41 4.45 -0.54 7.26
C THR A 41 5.04 -1.58 8.19
N MET A 42 5.56 -1.17 9.35
CA MET A 42 5.95 -2.11 10.42
C MET A 42 4.83 -2.39 11.44
N GLU A 43 3.59 -1.98 11.17
CA GLU A 43 2.47 -2.24 12.08
C GLU A 43 1.87 -3.63 11.83
N ASP A 44 1.68 -4.39 12.91
CA ASP A 44 1.17 -5.78 12.86
C ASP A 44 -0.35 -5.84 12.70
N PHE A 45 -1.06 -4.77 13.03
CA PHE A 45 -2.53 -4.72 13.01
C PHE A 45 -3.01 -3.44 12.34
N TRP A 46 -3.31 -3.54 11.05
CA TRP A 46 -4.15 -2.58 10.32
C TRP A 46 -5.17 -3.36 9.51
N GLN A 47 -6.46 -3.15 9.77
CA GLN A 47 -7.52 -4.04 9.25
C GLN A 47 -8.23 -3.54 7.99
N ASP A 48 -7.97 -2.30 7.54
CA ASP A 48 -8.74 -1.73 6.43
C ASP A 48 -7.95 -1.54 5.14
N ASN A 49 -8.51 -2.07 4.06
CA ASN A 49 -8.23 -1.60 2.70
C ASN A 49 -8.95 -0.28 2.50
N ILE A 50 -8.22 0.76 2.10
CA ILE A 50 -8.81 2.08 1.83
C ILE A 50 -8.95 2.24 0.32
N GLU A 51 -10.19 2.22 -0.17
CA GLU A 51 -10.53 2.49 -1.58
C GLU A 51 -9.66 1.69 -2.60
N GLY A 52 -9.37 0.42 -2.29
CA GLY A 52 -8.58 -0.47 -3.15
C GLY A 52 -7.06 -0.39 -2.96
N VAL A 53 -6.57 0.49 -2.09
CA VAL A 53 -5.18 0.49 -1.60
C VAL A 53 -5.05 -0.53 -0.47
N LYS A 54 -4.13 -1.48 -0.64
CA LYS A 54 -3.89 -2.55 0.33
C LYS A 54 -2.87 -2.13 1.36
N HIS A 55 -3.18 -2.25 2.65
CA HIS A 55 -2.15 -2.18 3.67
C HIS A 55 -1.43 -3.53 3.80
N LYS A 56 -0.11 -3.49 4.01
CA LYS A 56 0.69 -4.66 4.35
C LYS A 56 1.69 -4.35 5.45
N ASN A 57 1.79 -5.24 6.42
CA ASN A 57 3.00 -5.33 7.25
C ASN A 57 4.19 -5.71 6.35
N ILE A 58 5.37 -5.19 6.65
CA ILE A 58 6.59 -5.41 5.88
C ILE A 58 6.96 -6.89 5.78
N ALA A 59 6.72 -7.68 6.83
CA ALA A 59 6.98 -9.12 6.81
C ALA A 59 6.04 -9.82 5.82
N GLU A 60 4.74 -9.47 5.81
CA GLU A 60 3.80 -10.00 4.83
C GLU A 60 4.19 -9.60 3.40
N PHE A 61 4.53 -8.32 3.18
CA PHE A 61 4.95 -7.82 1.87
C PHE A 61 6.13 -8.58 1.30
N LEU A 62 7.14 -8.86 2.13
CA LEU A 62 8.36 -9.57 1.73
C LEU A 62 8.14 -11.07 1.47
N LEU A 63 7.05 -11.64 1.99
CA LEU A 63 6.70 -13.06 1.86
C LEU A 63 5.60 -13.31 0.81
N MET A 64 5.17 -12.29 0.06
CA MET A 64 4.15 -12.45 -0.99
C MET A 64 4.67 -13.29 -2.16
N ASP A 65 3.89 -14.28 -2.58
CA ASP A 65 4.14 -15.11 -3.77
C ASP A 65 3.94 -14.34 -5.11
N GLU A 66 3.45 -13.10 -5.06
CA GLU A 66 3.01 -12.33 -6.25
C GLU A 66 4.17 -11.64 -7.03
N TYR A 67 5.41 -12.10 -6.93
CA TYR A 67 6.59 -11.50 -7.58
C TYR A 67 7.25 -12.39 -8.64
#